data_AF-A0A4R9ERY9-F1
#
_entry.id   AF-A0A4R9ERY9-F1
#
_cell.length_a   1.000
_cell.length_b   1.000
_cell.length_c   1.000
_cell.angle_alpha   90.00
_cell.angle_beta   90.00
_cell.angle_gamma   90.00
#
_symmetry.space_group_name_H-M   'P 1'
#
loop_
_entity.id
_entity.type
_entity.pdbx_description
1 polymer ?
#
loop_
_entity_poly.entity_id
_entity_poly.type
_entity_poly.pdbx_seq_one_letter_code
_entity_poly.pdbx_strand_id
1 'polypeptide(L)'
;MTGDGRRTARWALLMENPPGPGAWHLFEQMATVEGTHEEAVERFGEFVRLYRPKHPRYPVRVRRFRTGNGWMVIGDGSSGGSFPYRFSIAELEWDSGPIAY
;
A
#
# COMPACT_ATOMS: atom_id res chain seq x y z
N MET A 1 -7.99 -34.27 8.52
CA MET A 1 -7.62 -33.56 7.28
C MET A 1 -7.56 -32.08 7.61
N THR A 2 -6.37 -31.56 7.85
CA THR A 2 -6.11 -30.13 8.07
C THR A 2 -4.88 -29.82 7.23
N GLY A 3 -5.12 -29.48 5.97
CA GLY A 3 -4.10 -28.90 5.13
C GLY A 3 -3.88 -27.48 5.61
N ASP A 4 -2.95 -27.30 6.54
CA ASP A 4 -2.33 -26.00 6.83
C ASP A 4 -1.42 -25.63 5.65
N GLY A 5 -2.04 -25.37 4.51
CA GLY A 5 -1.37 -25.00 3.27
C GLY A 5 -1.31 -23.49 3.19
N ARG A 6 -0.27 -22.87 3.77
CA ARG A 6 0.04 -21.48 3.46
C ARG A 6 0.31 -21.38 1.96
N ARG A 7 -0.69 -20.93 1.19
CA ARG A 7 -0.57 -20.77 -0.25
C ARG A 7 0.40 -19.65 -0.53
N THR A 8 1.47 -19.95 -1.26
CA THR A 8 2.35 -18.93 -1.84
C THR A 8 1.65 -18.29 -3.03
N ALA A 9 1.68 -16.97 -3.11
CA ALA A 9 1.14 -16.20 -4.22
C ALA A 9 2.01 -14.97 -4.48
N ARG A 10 1.72 -14.24 -5.55
CA ARG A 10 2.26 -12.90 -5.75
C ARG A 10 1.32 -11.90 -5.10
N TRP A 11 1.87 -10.98 -4.32
CA TRP A 11 1.15 -9.94 -3.61
C TRP A 11 1.60 -8.58 -4.07
N ALA A 12 0.70 -7.61 -4.02
CA ALA A 12 0.96 -6.21 -4.33
C ALA A 12 0.59 -5.31 -3.16
N LEU A 13 1.39 -4.27 -2.95
CA LEU A 13 1.05 -3.14 -2.11
C LEU A 13 0.50 -2.02 -3.00
N LEU A 14 -0.76 -1.67 -2.82
CA LEU A 14 -1.44 -0.61 -3.55
C LEU A 14 -1.58 0.61 -2.64
N MET A 15 -1.32 1.80 -3.18
CA MET A 15 -1.58 3.08 -2.51
C MET A 15 -2.71 3.81 -3.22
N GLU A 16 -3.75 4.20 -2.49
CA GLU A 16 -4.77 5.12 -3.01
C GLU A 16 -4.13 6.50 -3.22
N ASN A 17 -4.21 7.02 -4.44
CA ASN A 17 -3.70 8.34 -4.74
C ASN A 17 -4.61 9.40 -4.11
N PRO A 18 -4.05 10.41 -3.40
CA PRO A 18 -4.84 11.52 -2.91
C PRO A 18 -5.59 12.21 -4.07
N PRO A 19 -6.85 12.63 -3.87
CA PRO A 19 -7.60 13.33 -4.90
C PRO A 19 -6.88 14.63 -5.29
N GLY A 20 -6.71 14.85 -6.60
CA GLY A 20 -6.04 16.04 -7.14
C GLY A 20 -6.23 16.21 -8.64
N PRO A 21 -6.03 17.43 -9.18
CA PRO A 21 -6.12 17.67 -10.62
C PRO A 21 -5.07 16.83 -11.36
N GLY A 22 -5.50 15.91 -12.22
CA GLY A 22 -4.61 15.03 -13.00
C GLY A 22 -4.34 13.65 -12.42
N ALA A 23 -5.09 13.21 -11.38
CA ALA A 23 -5.02 11.84 -10.89
C ALA A 23 -5.72 10.87 -11.86
N TRP A 24 -5.06 10.52 -12.96
CA TRP A 24 -5.55 9.53 -13.92
C TRP A 24 -5.57 8.09 -13.37
N HIS A 25 -4.92 7.86 -12.22
CA HIS A 25 -4.82 6.56 -11.58
C HIS A 25 -5.28 6.68 -10.12
N LEU A 26 -6.40 6.04 -9.77
CA LEU A 26 -6.92 6.00 -8.38
C LEU A 26 -5.98 5.25 -7.43
N PHE A 27 -5.18 4.33 -7.96
CA PHE A 27 -4.22 3.53 -7.21
C PHE A 27 -2.85 3.54 -7.90
N GLU A 28 -1.80 3.45 -7.09
CA GLU A 28 -0.42 3.21 -7.50
C GLU A 28 0.05 1.87 -6.92
N GLN A 29 0.62 0.98 -7.76
CA GLN A 29 1.27 -0.24 -7.28
C GLN A 29 2.67 0.12 -6.79
N MET A 30 2.86 0.09 -5.47
CA MET A 30 4.08 0.54 -4.81
C MET A 30 5.18 -0.53 -4.81
N ALA A 31 4.81 -1.80 -4.67
CA ALA A 31 5.72 -2.93 -4.59
C ALA A 31 4.99 -4.25 -4.86
N THR A 32 5.74 -5.28 -5.23
CA THR A 32 5.28 -6.67 -5.31
C THR A 32 6.22 -7.58 -4.55
N VAL A 33 5.68 -8.67 -3.99
CA VAL A 33 6.46 -9.74 -3.34
C VAL A 33 5.83 -11.09 -3.63
N GLU A 34 6.65 -12.13 -3.65
CA GLU A 34 6.19 -13.52 -3.67
C GLU A 34 6.32 -14.13 -2.28
N GLY A 35 5.35 -14.97 -1.91
CA GLY A 35 5.32 -15.67 -0.64
C GLY A 35 3.91 -15.85 -0.08
N THR A 36 3.86 -16.13 1.21
CA THR A 36 2.63 -16.24 1.98
C THR A 36 2.05 -14.85 2.27
N HIS A 37 0.77 -14.79 2.66
CA HIS A 37 0.13 -13.53 3.06
C HIS A 37 0.85 -12.89 4.26
N GLU A 38 1.31 -13.69 5.22
CA GLU A 38 2.02 -13.22 6.41
C GLU A 38 3.36 -12.56 6.05
N GLU A 39 4.15 -13.19 5.17
CA GLU A 39 5.41 -12.63 4.67
C GLU A 39 5.17 -11.34 3.87
N ALA A 40 4.11 -11.30 3.07
CA ALA A 40 3.73 -10.10 2.34
C ALA A 40 3.37 -8.95 3.29
N VAL A 41 2.58 -9.24 4.33
CA VAL A 41 2.23 -8.29 5.39
C VAL A 41 3.47 -7.75 6.10
N GLU A 42 4.46 -8.59 6.40
CA GLU A 42 5.69 -8.18 7.06
C GLU A 42 6.52 -7.25 6.16
N ARG A 43 6.82 -7.68 4.93
CA ARG A 43 7.62 -6.91 3.97
C ARG A 43 6.97 -5.57 3.62
N PHE A 44 5.67 -5.57 3.35
CA PHE A 44 4.95 -4.33 3.07
C PHE A 44 4.80 -3.45 4.30
N GLY A 45 4.74 -4.02 5.51
CA GLY A 45 4.74 -3.26 6.75
C GLY A 45 6.01 -2.46 6.95
N GLU A 46 7.16 -3.04 6.61
CA GLU A 46 8.43 -2.30 6.58
C GLU A 46 8.42 -1.19 5.52
N PHE A 47 7.90 -1.47 4.32
CA PHE A 47 7.76 -0.44 3.28
C PHE A 47 6.93 0.76 3.76
N VAL A 48 5.74 0.51 4.31
CA VAL A 48 4.86 1.57 4.84
C VAL A 48 5.50 2.29 6.04
N ARG A 49 6.30 1.58 6.85
CA ARG A 49 7.07 2.19 7.96
C ARG A 49 8.13 3.16 7.47
N LEU A 50 8.64 3.01 6.25
CA LEU A 50 9.64 3.92 5.68
C LEU A 50 9.03 4.98 4.76
N TYR A 51 7.77 4.82 4.37
CA TYR A 51 7.08 5.74 3.47
C TYR A 51 7.10 7.20 3.99
N ARG A 52 7.45 8.11 3.06
CA ARG A 52 7.44 9.56 3.26
C ARG A 52 6.36 10.17 2.37
N PRO A 53 5.23 10.62 2.95
CA PRO A 53 4.17 11.30 2.20
C PRO A 53 4.69 12.48 1.37
N LYS A 54 4.20 12.62 0.13
CA LYS A 54 4.48 13.80 -0.71
C LYS A 54 3.87 15.08 -0.13
N HIS A 55 2.70 14.96 0.50
CA HIS A 55 2.03 16.01 1.24
C HIS A 55 1.79 15.58 2.69
N PRO A 56 1.88 16.51 3.65
CA PRO A 56 2.28 17.92 3.48
C PRO A 56 3.79 18.05 3.19
N ARG A 57 4.19 19.15 2.54
CA ARG A 57 5.62 19.45 2.26
C ARG A 57 6.43 19.63 3.55
N TYR A 58 5.80 20.15 4.60
CA TYR A 58 6.37 20.34 5.93
C TYR A 58 5.52 19.61 6.98
N PRO A 59 5.75 18.30 7.16
CA PRO A 59 5.00 17.52 8.14
C PRO A 59 5.44 17.86 9.56
N VAL A 60 4.47 18.13 10.43
CA VAL A 60 4.70 18.34 11.88
C VAL A 60 4.40 17.09 12.69
N ARG A 61 3.60 16.17 12.14
CA ARG A 61 3.27 14.88 12.75
C ARG A 61 2.95 13.86 11.66
N VAL A 62 3.39 12.62 11.84
CA VAL A 62 3.00 11.49 10.99
C VAL A 62 2.50 10.37 11.88
N ARG A 63 1.33 9.81 11.53
CA ARG A 63 0.68 8.70 12.24
C ARG A 63 0.48 7.55 11.28
N ARG A 64 0.58 6.32 11.79
CA ARG A 64 0.34 5.11 11.02
C ARG A 64 -0.66 4.23 11.77
N PHE A 65 -1.64 3.74 11.04
CA PHE A 65 -2.70 2.88 11.55
C PHE A 65 -2.68 1.57 10.79
N ARG A 66 -2.91 0.47 11.50
CA ARG A 66 -3.22 -0.82 10.89
C ARG A 66 -4.70 -0.82 10.49
N THR A 67 -5.01 -1.36 9.32
CA THR A 67 -6.40 -1.58 8.86
C THR A 67 -6.64 -3.08 8.67
N GLY A 68 -7.88 -3.46 8.34
CA GLY A 68 -8.22 -4.87 8.08
C GLY A 68 -7.42 -5.49 6.92
N ASN A 69 -7.04 -4.69 5.91
CA ASN A 69 -6.37 -5.16 4.70
C ASN A 69 -5.08 -4.38 4.36
N GLY A 70 -4.45 -3.72 5.34
CA GLY A 70 -3.23 -2.94 5.11
C GLY A 70 -3.00 -1.86 6.17
N TRP A 71 -2.76 -0.63 5.71
CA TRP A 71 -2.41 0.49 6.57
C TRP A 71 -2.99 1.82 6.10
N MET A 72 -3.02 2.79 7.02
CA MET A 72 -3.27 4.19 6.69
C MET A 72 -2.17 5.04 7.32
N VAL A 73 -1.56 5.93 6.53
CA VAL A 73 -0.58 6.91 6.98
C VAL A 73 -1.23 8.29 6.88
N ILE A 74 -1.18 9.06 7.97
CA ILE A 74 -1.71 10.43 8.00
C ILE A 74 -0.57 11.37 8.36
N GLY A 75 -0.28 12.31 7.45
CA GLY A 75 0.63 13.43 7.71
C GLY A 75 -0.15 14.69 8.05
N ASP A 76 0.16 15.32 9.19
CA ASP A 76 -0.37 16.64 9.56
C ASP A 76 0.65 17.72 9.18
N GLY A 77 0.19 18.77 8.52
CA GLY A 77 1.02 19.88 8.03
C GLY A 77 1.06 21.05 9.01
N SER A 78 2.13 21.84 8.93
CA SER A 78 2.29 23.05 9.76
C SER A 78 1.18 24.09 9.55
N SER A 79 0.50 24.08 8.39
CA SER A 79 -0.65 24.94 8.07
C SER A 79 -2.01 24.38 8.49
N GLY A 80 -2.04 23.28 9.27
CA GLY A 80 -3.27 22.72 9.83
C GLY A 80 -4.00 21.68 8.98
N GLY A 81 -3.50 21.33 7.79
CA GLY A 81 -4.07 20.27 6.94
C GLY A 81 -3.65 18.86 7.36
N SER A 82 -4.53 17.87 7.18
CA SER A 82 -4.23 16.44 7.35
C SER A 82 -4.35 15.70 6.02
N PHE A 83 -3.34 14.90 5.69
CA PHE A 83 -3.19 14.24 4.39
C PHE A 83 -3.11 12.73 4.58
N PRO A 84 -4.22 12.00 4.33
CA PRO A 84 -4.25 10.55 4.44
C PRO A 84 -3.72 9.86 3.18
N TYR A 85 -3.03 8.76 3.40
CA TYR A 85 -2.52 7.83 2.38
C TYR A 85 -2.94 6.43 2.79
N ARG A 86 -3.80 5.80 2.00
CA ARG A 86 -4.29 4.44 2.27
C ARG A 86 -3.48 3.44 1.48
N PHE A 87 -3.02 2.41 2.19
CA PHE A 87 -2.29 1.28 1.64
C PHE A 87 -3.13 0.02 1.81
N SER A 88 -3.34 -0.71 0.72
CA SER A 88 -4.00 -2.03 0.73
C SER A 88 -3.05 -3.10 0.20
N ILE A 89 -3.20 -4.30 0.75
CA ILE A 89 -2.53 -5.51 0.26
C ILE A 89 -3.52 -6.24 -0.65
N ALA A 90 -3.04 -6.68 -1.81
CA ALA A 90 -3.83 -7.46 -2.75
C ALA A 90 -3.05 -8.70 -3.21
N GLU A 91 -3.75 -9.82 -3.36
CA GLU A 91 -3.23 -11.02 -4.02
C GLU A 91 -3.42 -10.87 -5.53
N LEU A 92 -2.42 -11.28 -6.32
CA LEU A 92 -2.56 -11.40 -7.77
C LEU A 92 -3.30 -12.70 -8.09
N GLU A 93 -4.56 -12.58 -8.46
CA GLU A 93 -5.40 -13.72 -8.84
C GLU A 93 -5.12 -14.22 -10.25
N TRP A 94 -4.85 -13.31 -11.19
CA TRP A 94 -4.61 -13.63 -12.60
C TRP A 94 -3.70 -12.59 -13.25
N ASP A 95 -2.79 -13.05 -14.11
CA ASP A 95 -1.85 -12.23 -14.87
C ASP A 95 -1.93 -12.64 -16.34
N SER A 96 -2.22 -11.70 -17.24
CA SER A 96 -2.23 -11.97 -18.68
C SER A 96 -0.83 -12.28 -19.23
N GLY A 97 0.22 -11.91 -18.49
CA GLY A 97 1.54 -11.69 -19.04
C GLY A 97 1.58 -10.47 -19.96
N PRO A 98 2.72 -10.21 -20.62
CA PRO A 98 2.84 -9.15 -21.60
C PRO A 98 1.87 -9.36 -22.77
N ILE A 99 1.02 -8.36 -23.02
CA ILE A 99 0.18 -8.32 -24.23
C ILE A 99 1.01 -7.68 -25.34
N ALA A 100 1.41 -8.48 -26.33
CA ALA A 100 2.00 -7.99 -27.57
C ALA A 100 0.89 -7.78 -28.61
N TYR A 101 0.96 -6.66 -29.33
CA TYR A 101 0.07 -6.33 -30.46
C TYR A 101 0.80 -6.54 -31.79
#